data_AF-A0A7M3Y0F4-F1
#
_entry.id   AF-A0A7M3Y0F4-F1
#
_cell.length_a   1.000
_cell.length_b   1.000
_cell.length_c   1.000
_cell.angle_alpha   90.00
_cell.angle_beta   90.00
_cell.angle_gamma   90.00
#
_symmetry.space_group_name_H-M   'P 1'
#
loop_
_entity.id
_entity.type
_entity.pdbx_description
1 polymer ?
#
loop_
_entity_poly.entity_id
_entity_poly.type
_entity_poly.pdbx_seq_one_letter_code
_entity_poly.pdbx_strand_id
1 'polypeptide(L)'
;MLMLLVLMVAVLPVQAEDPLPPPTLQVAWDDGAHAYRLVMGDEGNYTVDVDLDHLRNGTALSSNVTVAWSVEDGRSVAALTVDQEVTWNDTVHLTVDVIGVDGSPLDWPQVERTVQVGRWNQPLADHEITTSSNWTLDQTTLTDGAPQRFLLEFEGNGWQERVGEQLEAWELGDGRLVLLETADNSTIDLDLVLDRVWRNESSTAGVLQASVFDAQGFGTLTLIDDIDGARTEVAASVTEATLNRSIIEGIVSERLRIEANGTLDVHTIEDNESEGSLDIDGT
;
A
#
# COMPACT_ATOMS: atom_id res chain seq x y z
N MET A 1 -94.32 10.17 -15.10
CA MET A 1 -93.12 10.89 -14.59
C MET A 1 -92.05 9.85 -14.38
N LEU A 2 -91.10 9.74 -15.31
CA LEU A 2 -90.06 8.71 -15.33
C LEU A 2 -88.83 9.27 -14.61
N MET A 3 -88.43 8.66 -13.49
CA MET A 3 -87.30 9.11 -12.67
C MET A 3 -86.01 8.48 -13.21
N LEU A 4 -85.10 9.34 -13.68
CA LEU A 4 -83.79 8.96 -14.22
C LEU A 4 -82.85 8.63 -13.05
N LEU A 5 -82.37 7.39 -12.98
CA LEU A 5 -81.34 6.97 -12.02
C LEU A 5 -79.96 7.20 -12.65
N VAL A 6 -79.15 8.10 -12.08
CA VAL A 6 -77.77 8.36 -12.52
C VAL A 6 -76.83 7.49 -11.67
N LEU A 7 -76.11 6.57 -12.32
CA LEU A 7 -75.09 5.73 -11.71
C LEU A 7 -73.74 6.46 -11.76
N MET A 8 -73.19 6.86 -10.61
CA MET A 8 -71.81 7.36 -10.51
C MET A 8 -70.86 6.18 -10.31
N VAL A 9 -69.97 5.95 -11.27
CA VAL A 9 -68.82 5.04 -11.13
C VAL A 9 -67.67 5.84 -10.56
N ALA A 10 -67.23 5.51 -9.35
CA ALA A 10 -66.02 6.06 -8.76
C ALA A 10 -64.80 5.39 -9.39
N VAL A 11 -64.01 6.15 -10.14
CA VAL A 11 -62.68 5.72 -10.62
C VAL A 11 -61.69 6.08 -9.51
N LEU A 12 -61.18 5.09 -8.79
CA LEU A 12 -60.07 5.31 -7.87
C LEU A 12 -58.79 5.57 -8.68
N PRO A 13 -57.96 6.55 -8.31
CA PRO A 13 -56.67 6.75 -8.96
C PRO A 13 -55.79 5.53 -8.67
N VAL A 14 -55.32 4.85 -9.73
CA VAL A 14 -54.20 3.92 -9.66
C VAL A 14 -52.97 4.80 -9.39
N GLN A 15 -52.44 4.74 -8.17
CA GLN A 15 -51.08 5.23 -7.94
C GLN A 15 -50.14 4.23 -8.60
N ALA A 16 -49.41 4.67 -9.62
CA ALA A 16 -48.25 3.92 -10.07
C ALA A 16 -47.24 3.95 -8.92
N GLU A 17 -46.81 2.79 -8.43
CA GLU A 17 -45.63 2.70 -7.56
C GLU A 17 -44.44 3.28 -8.31
N ASP A 18 -43.65 4.10 -7.61
CA ASP A 18 -42.38 4.56 -8.16
C ASP A 18 -41.51 3.33 -8.49
N PRO A 19 -40.89 3.26 -9.66
CA PRO A 19 -40.08 2.10 -10.03
C PRO A 19 -38.93 1.96 -9.03
N LEU A 20 -38.80 0.75 -8.49
CA LEU A 20 -37.68 0.39 -7.63
C LEU A 20 -36.34 0.76 -8.30
N PRO A 21 -35.40 1.40 -7.58
CA PRO A 21 -34.12 1.77 -8.17
C PRO A 21 -33.37 0.53 -8.64
N PRO A 22 -32.73 0.57 -9.82
CA PRO A 22 -31.93 -0.54 -10.30
C PRO A 22 -30.74 -0.79 -9.37
N PRO A 23 -30.25 -2.03 -9.29
CA PRO A 23 -29.22 -2.38 -8.34
C PRO A 23 -27.86 -1.86 -8.79
N THR A 24 -26.98 -1.64 -7.81
CA THR A 24 -25.62 -1.15 -8.06
C THR A 24 -24.62 -2.24 -7.74
N LEU A 25 -23.83 -2.66 -8.74
CA LEU A 25 -22.74 -3.61 -8.57
C LEU A 25 -21.43 -2.86 -8.31
N GLN A 26 -20.68 -3.23 -7.27
CA GLN A 26 -19.45 -2.58 -6.84
C GLN A 26 -18.32 -3.60 -6.66
N VAL A 27 -17.07 -3.18 -6.87
CA VAL A 27 -15.88 -3.97 -6.53
C VAL A 27 -15.66 -3.84 -5.01
N ALA A 28 -15.41 -4.96 -4.33
CA ALA A 28 -15.23 -5.02 -2.88
C ALA A 28 -13.95 -5.80 -2.53
N TRP A 29 -12.83 -5.43 -3.15
CA TRP A 29 -11.53 -6.09 -2.94
C TRP A 29 -10.83 -5.52 -1.70
N ASP A 30 -11.37 -5.82 -0.53
CA ASP A 30 -10.73 -5.50 0.76
C ASP A 30 -9.87 -6.68 1.23
N ASP A 31 -8.70 -6.38 1.81
CA ASP A 31 -7.74 -7.36 2.35
C ASP A 31 -7.37 -8.52 1.40
N GLY A 32 -7.35 -8.24 0.09
CA GLY A 32 -6.99 -9.23 -0.93
C GLY A 32 -8.11 -10.19 -1.33
N ALA A 33 -9.34 -9.99 -0.84
CA ALA A 33 -10.49 -10.79 -1.26
C ALA A 33 -10.91 -10.48 -2.70
N HIS A 34 -11.14 -11.52 -3.51
CA HIS A 34 -11.78 -11.35 -4.82
C HIS A 34 -13.30 -11.33 -4.63
N ALA A 35 -13.84 -10.13 -4.39
CA ALA A 35 -15.26 -9.97 -4.07
C ALA A 35 -15.93 -8.76 -4.72
N TYR A 36 -17.25 -8.84 -4.82
CA TYR A 36 -18.12 -7.80 -5.34
C TYR A 36 -19.32 -7.63 -4.42
N ARG A 37 -19.96 -6.47 -4.51
CA ARG A 37 -21.12 -6.12 -3.70
C ARG A 37 -22.24 -5.61 -4.59
N LEU A 38 -23.38 -6.29 -4.57
CA LEU A 38 -24.59 -5.87 -5.26
C LEU A 38 -25.55 -5.24 -4.26
N VAL A 39 -25.94 -3.98 -4.50
CA VAL A 39 -26.78 -3.20 -3.59
C VAL A 39 -28.14 -2.96 -4.23
N MET A 40 -29.20 -3.42 -3.57
CA MET A 40 -30.57 -3.25 -4.03
C MET A 40 -31.16 -1.89 -3.62
N GLY A 41 -32.32 -1.56 -4.16
CA GLY A 41 -33.05 -0.33 -3.84
C GLY A 41 -33.75 -0.35 -2.47
N ASP A 42 -34.08 -1.53 -1.97
CA ASP A 42 -34.87 -1.78 -0.76
C ASP A 42 -34.48 -3.11 -0.09
N GLU A 43 -35.19 -3.50 0.97
CA GLU A 43 -34.97 -4.73 1.76
C GLU A 43 -35.70 -5.98 1.24
N GLY A 44 -36.14 -5.98 -0.03
CA GLY A 44 -36.82 -7.14 -0.64
C GLY A 44 -35.95 -8.39 -0.69
N ASN A 45 -36.54 -9.59 -0.76
CA ASN A 45 -35.78 -10.84 -0.90
C ASN A 45 -35.52 -11.13 -2.39
N TYR A 46 -34.36 -10.72 -2.88
CA TYR A 46 -34.01 -10.88 -4.28
C TYR A 46 -33.41 -12.24 -4.61
N THR A 47 -33.62 -12.70 -5.83
CA THR A 47 -32.94 -13.86 -6.43
C THR A 47 -32.10 -13.36 -7.60
N VAL A 48 -30.87 -13.85 -7.71
CA VAL A 48 -29.92 -13.45 -8.75
C VAL A 48 -29.33 -14.66 -9.45
N ASP A 49 -29.00 -14.49 -10.72
CA ASP A 49 -28.09 -15.35 -11.47
C ASP A 49 -26.78 -14.60 -11.73
N VAL A 50 -25.66 -15.29 -11.61
CA VAL A 50 -24.33 -14.68 -11.62
C VAL A 50 -23.45 -15.42 -12.59
N ASP A 51 -22.96 -14.70 -13.59
CA ASP A 51 -21.99 -15.19 -14.57
C ASP A 51 -20.66 -14.46 -14.40
N LEU A 52 -19.57 -15.21 -14.43
CA LEU A 52 -18.22 -14.69 -14.24
C LEU A 52 -17.29 -15.25 -15.31
N ASP A 53 -16.78 -14.38 -16.16
CA ASP A 53 -15.66 -14.68 -17.05
C ASP A 53 -14.36 -14.14 -16.44
N HIS A 54 -13.54 -15.05 -15.93
CA HIS A 54 -12.23 -14.74 -15.35
C HIS A 54 -11.13 -15.27 -16.26
N LEU A 55 -10.43 -14.37 -16.93
CA LEU A 55 -9.35 -14.68 -17.87
C LEU A 55 -7.98 -14.39 -17.25
N ARG A 56 -7.06 -15.35 -17.38
CA ARG A 56 -5.64 -15.19 -17.09
C ARG A 56 -4.83 -15.48 -18.34
N ASN A 57 -4.08 -14.49 -18.83
CA ASN A 57 -3.32 -14.59 -20.08
C ASN A 57 -4.19 -15.11 -21.25
N GLY A 58 -5.44 -14.63 -21.32
CA GLY A 58 -6.42 -15.01 -22.34
C GLY A 58 -7.06 -16.40 -22.17
N THR A 59 -6.74 -17.13 -21.09
CA THR A 59 -7.33 -18.44 -20.78
C THR A 59 -8.36 -18.30 -19.67
N ALA A 60 -9.56 -18.86 -19.85
CA ALA A 60 -10.59 -18.88 -18.82
C ALA A 60 -10.18 -19.75 -17.63
N LEU A 61 -10.35 -19.20 -16.43
CA LEU A 61 -10.19 -19.89 -15.16
C LEU A 61 -11.54 -20.48 -14.73
N SER A 62 -11.49 -21.65 -14.11
CA SER A 62 -12.68 -22.24 -13.48
C SER A 62 -12.92 -21.53 -12.15
N SER A 63 -13.90 -20.64 -12.12
CA SER A 63 -14.24 -19.84 -10.95
C SER A 63 -15.69 -20.11 -10.51
N ASN A 64 -15.93 -20.14 -9.21
CA ASN A 64 -17.27 -20.18 -8.63
C ASN A 64 -17.52 -18.89 -7.84
N VAL A 65 -18.75 -18.40 -7.92
CA VAL A 65 -19.20 -17.26 -7.12
C VAL A 65 -20.14 -17.75 -6.03
N THR A 66 -19.81 -17.45 -4.78
CA THR A 66 -20.71 -17.66 -3.63
C THR A 66 -21.46 -16.38 -3.34
N VAL A 67 -22.78 -16.48 -3.16
CA VAL A 67 -23.65 -15.34 -2.84
C VAL A 67 -24.10 -15.43 -1.39
N ALA A 68 -23.86 -14.39 -0.60
CA ALA A 68 -24.36 -14.24 0.76
C ALA A 68 -25.16 -12.94 0.89
N TRP A 69 -26.34 -13.02 1.49
CA TRP A 69 -27.25 -11.88 1.64
C TRP A 69 -27.20 -11.28 3.05
N SER A 70 -27.27 -9.96 3.10
CA SER A 70 -27.46 -9.14 4.30
C SER A 70 -28.45 -8.02 4.03
N VAL A 71 -28.89 -7.32 5.10
CA VAL A 71 -29.62 -6.06 4.99
C VAL A 71 -28.79 -4.98 5.66
N GLU A 72 -28.47 -3.92 4.92
CA GLU A 72 -27.64 -2.80 5.35
C GLU A 72 -28.34 -1.49 4.99
N ASP A 73 -28.54 -0.62 5.98
CA ASP A 73 -29.25 0.66 5.81
C ASP A 73 -30.61 0.54 5.09
N GLY A 74 -31.38 -0.51 5.43
CA GLY A 74 -32.70 -0.77 4.84
C GLY A 74 -32.66 -1.25 3.40
N ARG A 75 -31.52 -1.77 2.93
CA ARG A 75 -31.35 -2.32 1.58
C ARG A 75 -30.76 -3.73 1.64
N SER A 76 -31.28 -4.62 0.80
CA SER A 76 -30.72 -5.94 0.57
C SER A 76 -29.39 -5.82 -0.16
N VAL A 77 -28.39 -6.53 0.33
CA VAL A 77 -27.02 -6.50 -0.17
C VAL A 77 -26.55 -7.93 -0.38
N ALA A 78 -26.06 -8.22 -1.59
CA ALA A 78 -25.40 -9.49 -1.88
C ALA A 78 -23.88 -9.30 -1.88
N ALA A 79 -23.19 -10.02 -1.01
CA ALA A 79 -21.76 -10.24 -1.08
C ALA A 79 -21.48 -11.40 -2.04
N LEU A 80 -20.74 -11.12 -3.10
CA LEU A 80 -20.38 -12.05 -4.17
C LEU A 80 -18.89 -12.37 -4.01
N THR A 81 -18.56 -13.55 -3.51
CA THR A 81 -17.16 -13.95 -3.27
C THR A 81 -16.73 -14.99 -4.30
N VAL A 82 -15.62 -14.73 -4.98
CA VAL A 82 -15.04 -15.63 -5.98
C VAL A 82 -13.97 -16.50 -5.32
N ASP A 83 -13.95 -17.80 -5.65
CA ASP A 83 -12.99 -18.77 -5.11
C ASP A 83 -11.59 -18.71 -5.76
N GLN A 84 -11.42 -17.95 -6.83
CA GLN A 84 -10.15 -17.69 -7.50
C GLN A 84 -9.51 -16.39 -7.04
N GLU A 85 -8.21 -16.43 -6.77
CA GLU A 85 -7.40 -15.24 -6.53
C GLU A 85 -7.20 -14.43 -7.82
N VAL A 86 -7.14 -13.11 -7.67
CA VAL A 86 -6.77 -12.19 -8.75
C VAL A 86 -5.25 -12.07 -8.85
N THR A 87 -4.74 -12.12 -10.08
CA THR A 87 -3.33 -11.86 -10.37
C THR A 87 -3.18 -10.72 -11.37
N TRP A 88 -1.97 -10.16 -11.46
CA TRP A 88 -1.66 -9.11 -12.42
C TRP A 88 -2.05 -9.52 -13.85
N ASN A 89 -2.67 -8.57 -14.56
CA ASN A 89 -3.19 -8.71 -15.92
C ASN A 89 -4.32 -9.73 -16.10
N ASP A 90 -4.91 -10.22 -15.01
CA ASP A 90 -6.21 -10.89 -15.11
C ASP A 90 -7.27 -9.90 -15.64
N THR A 91 -8.20 -10.41 -16.44
CA THR A 91 -9.41 -9.70 -16.82
C THR A 91 -10.59 -10.42 -16.20
N VAL A 92 -11.40 -9.69 -15.45
CA VAL A 92 -12.58 -10.23 -14.79
C VAL A 92 -13.80 -9.49 -15.29
N HIS A 93 -14.76 -10.21 -15.86
CA HIS A 93 -16.05 -9.69 -16.28
C HIS A 93 -17.14 -10.42 -15.49
N LEU A 94 -17.81 -9.67 -14.62
CA LEU A 94 -18.91 -10.17 -13.79
C LEU A 94 -20.22 -9.58 -14.31
N THR A 95 -21.18 -10.46 -14.57
CA THR A 95 -22.55 -10.12 -14.97
C THR A 95 -23.51 -10.66 -13.94
N VAL A 96 -24.41 -9.81 -13.46
CA VAL A 96 -25.45 -10.20 -12.50
C VAL A 96 -26.83 -9.90 -13.09
N ASP A 97 -27.65 -10.94 -13.16
CA ASP A 97 -29.06 -10.86 -13.54
C ASP A 97 -29.93 -10.95 -12.28
N VAL A 98 -30.87 -10.02 -12.11
CA VAL A 98 -31.79 -10.02 -10.97
C VAL A 98 -33.14 -10.53 -11.44
N ILE A 99 -33.34 -11.84 -11.26
CA ILE A 99 -34.42 -12.60 -11.87
C ILE A 99 -35.72 -12.61 -11.05
N GLY A 100 -35.70 -12.10 -9.81
CA GLY A 100 -36.89 -12.06 -8.97
C GLY A 100 -36.74 -11.33 -7.65
N VAL A 101 -37.89 -10.98 -7.07
CA VAL A 101 -38.04 -10.37 -5.74
C VAL A 101 -39.26 -10.96 -5.05
N ASP A 102 -39.10 -11.38 -3.79
CA ASP A 102 -40.16 -11.97 -2.95
C ASP A 102 -40.95 -13.10 -3.63
N GLY A 103 -40.24 -13.92 -4.42
CA GLY A 103 -40.80 -15.06 -5.16
C GLY A 103 -41.54 -14.69 -6.45
N SER A 104 -41.60 -13.41 -6.81
CA SER A 104 -42.13 -12.94 -8.09
C SER A 104 -41.00 -12.72 -9.09
N PRO A 105 -41.18 -13.07 -10.38
CA PRO A 105 -40.16 -12.84 -11.40
C PRO A 105 -39.97 -11.33 -11.63
N LEU A 106 -38.73 -10.95 -11.86
CA LEU A 106 -38.30 -9.58 -12.15
C LEU A 106 -37.48 -9.61 -13.44
N ASP A 107 -37.70 -8.63 -14.31
CA ASP A 107 -37.00 -8.49 -15.59
C ASP A 107 -36.31 -7.12 -15.59
N TRP A 108 -35.13 -7.09 -14.97
CA TRP A 108 -34.28 -5.91 -14.93
C TRP A 108 -33.12 -6.05 -15.92
N PRO A 109 -32.58 -4.93 -16.42
CA PRO A 109 -31.34 -4.99 -17.19
C PRO A 109 -30.23 -5.58 -16.31
N GLN A 110 -29.40 -6.42 -16.93
CA GLN A 110 -28.22 -6.98 -16.28
C GLN A 110 -27.29 -5.86 -15.81
N VAL A 111 -26.61 -6.11 -14.69
CA VAL A 111 -25.61 -5.20 -14.15
C VAL A 111 -24.24 -5.87 -14.28
N GLU A 112 -23.31 -5.14 -14.89
CA GLU A 112 -22.02 -5.70 -15.28
C GLU A 112 -20.86 -4.91 -14.66
N ARG A 113 -19.74 -5.60 -14.45
CA ARG A 113 -18.48 -4.98 -14.03
C ARG A 113 -17.32 -5.68 -14.73
N THR A 114 -16.49 -4.89 -15.42
CA THR A 114 -15.23 -5.37 -16.00
C THR A 114 -14.06 -4.73 -15.27
N VAL A 115 -13.13 -5.56 -14.81
CA VAL A 115 -11.90 -5.14 -14.13
C VAL A 115 -10.70 -5.74 -14.84
N GLN A 116 -9.69 -4.90 -15.12
CA GLN A 116 -8.37 -5.36 -15.54
C GLN A 116 -7.40 -5.15 -14.36
N VAL A 117 -6.82 -6.23 -13.88
CA VAL A 117 -5.97 -6.21 -12.68
C VAL A 117 -4.62 -5.61 -13.02
N GLY A 118 -4.28 -4.48 -12.41
CA GLY A 118 -2.98 -3.82 -12.54
C GLY A 118 -2.28 -3.66 -11.21
N ARG A 119 -1.10 -3.04 -11.25
CA ARG A 119 -0.46 -2.50 -10.04
C ARG A 119 -0.34 -0.99 -10.15
N TRP A 120 -0.42 -0.34 -9.00
CA TRP A 120 -0.20 1.11 -8.92
C TRP A 120 1.18 1.46 -9.48
N ASN A 121 1.25 2.57 -10.24
CA ASN A 121 2.46 3.02 -10.94
C ASN A 121 3.11 1.99 -11.87
N GLN A 122 2.37 0.98 -12.32
CA GLN A 122 2.85 0.01 -13.31
C GLN A 122 1.79 -0.22 -14.40
N PRO A 123 1.74 0.65 -15.42
CA PRO A 123 0.86 0.46 -16.58
C PRO A 123 1.04 -0.93 -17.20
N LEU A 124 -0.04 -1.51 -17.71
CA LEU A 124 -0.05 -2.87 -18.28
C LEU A 124 0.57 -2.97 -19.68
N ALA A 125 0.49 -1.90 -20.46
CA ALA A 125 1.05 -1.85 -21.80
C ALA A 125 2.56 -1.64 -21.76
N ASP A 126 3.26 -2.12 -22.79
CA ASP A 126 4.66 -1.81 -23.03
C ASP A 126 4.85 -0.29 -23.13
N HIS A 127 5.85 0.22 -22.41
CA HIS A 127 6.14 1.64 -22.38
C HIS A 127 7.59 1.88 -22.00
N GLU A 128 8.11 3.05 -22.37
CA GLU A 128 9.35 3.60 -21.87
C GLU A 128 9.08 5.06 -21.49
N ILE A 129 9.34 5.42 -20.23
CA ILE A 129 9.05 6.74 -19.69
C ILE A 129 10.22 7.24 -18.87
N THR A 130 10.36 8.56 -18.80
CA THR A 130 11.20 9.21 -17.79
C THR A 130 10.42 9.33 -16.48
N THR A 131 11.06 9.05 -15.36
CA THR A 131 10.46 9.16 -14.03
C THR A 131 11.11 10.28 -13.23
N SER A 132 10.34 10.86 -12.33
CA SER A 132 10.81 11.71 -11.25
C SER A 132 10.08 11.24 -10.00
N SER A 133 10.85 10.85 -8.98
CA SER A 133 10.32 10.20 -7.79
C SER A 133 10.83 10.90 -6.55
N ASN A 134 9.95 10.97 -5.55
CA ASN A 134 10.32 11.25 -4.18
C ASN A 134 9.78 10.10 -3.34
N TRP A 135 10.64 9.49 -2.54
CA TRP A 135 10.22 8.48 -1.59
C TRP A 135 10.84 8.71 -0.23
N THR A 136 10.08 8.33 0.79
CA THR A 136 10.47 8.42 2.18
C THR A 136 10.13 7.09 2.85
N LEU A 137 11.11 6.49 3.51
CA LEU A 137 10.91 5.43 4.49
C LEU A 137 11.15 6.04 5.85
N ASP A 138 10.07 6.33 6.59
CA ASP A 138 10.12 6.81 7.97
C ASP A 138 9.59 5.74 8.91
N GLN A 139 10.49 5.16 9.70
CA GLN A 139 10.19 4.25 10.78
C GLN A 139 10.57 4.94 12.09
N THR A 140 9.63 5.72 12.62
CA THR A 140 9.76 6.34 13.93
C THR A 140 8.94 5.56 14.95
N THR A 141 9.61 5.08 15.99
CA THR A 141 8.98 4.37 17.12
C THR A 141 9.46 4.94 18.44
N LEU A 142 8.72 4.64 19.50
CA LEU A 142 9.14 4.86 20.87
C LEU A 142 9.36 3.48 21.51
N THR A 143 10.59 3.21 21.91
CA THR A 143 10.96 1.97 22.60
C THR A 143 11.41 2.36 24.00
N ASP A 144 10.73 1.84 25.02
CA ASP A 144 10.99 2.16 26.44
C ASP A 144 11.01 3.67 26.78
N GLY A 145 10.24 4.46 26.03
CA GLY A 145 10.13 5.91 26.21
C GLY A 145 11.22 6.73 25.52
N ALA A 146 12.18 6.07 24.85
CA ALA A 146 13.22 6.70 24.06
C ALA A 146 12.87 6.67 22.54
N PRO A 147 13.21 7.74 21.78
CA PRO A 147 12.96 7.78 20.35
C PRO A 147 13.90 6.83 19.60
N GLN A 148 13.33 6.06 18.69
CA GLN A 148 14.04 5.33 17.66
C GLN A 148 13.54 5.81 16.30
N ARG A 149 14.46 6.15 15.41
CA ARG A 149 14.14 6.65 14.08
C ARG A 149 15.09 6.06 13.05
N PHE A 150 14.51 5.46 12.04
CA PHE A 150 15.15 5.23 10.76
C PHE A 150 14.41 6.05 9.71
N LEU A 151 15.08 7.06 9.15
CA LEU A 151 14.58 7.86 8.05
C LEU A 151 15.50 7.69 6.85
N LEU A 152 14.94 7.29 5.72
CA LEU A 152 15.63 7.31 4.44
C LEU A 152 14.78 8.07 3.43
N GLU A 153 15.33 9.16 2.92
CA GLU A 153 14.74 10.04 1.93
C GLU A 153 15.53 9.94 0.63
N PHE A 154 14.83 10.05 -0.50
CA PHE A 154 15.44 10.09 -1.82
C PHE A 154 14.59 10.92 -2.77
N GLU A 155 15.29 11.73 -3.54
CA GLU A 155 14.74 12.43 -4.69
C GLU A 155 15.55 12.03 -5.91
N GLY A 156 14.89 11.43 -6.89
CA GLY A 156 15.55 10.85 -8.04
C GLY A 156 14.87 11.16 -9.35
N ASN A 157 15.66 11.10 -10.41
CA ASN A 157 15.18 11.11 -11.77
C ASN A 157 15.74 9.90 -12.51
N GLY A 158 14.95 9.39 -13.44
CA GLY A 158 15.26 8.11 -14.02
C GLY A 158 14.45 7.77 -15.24
N TRP A 159 14.46 6.48 -15.56
CA TRP A 159 13.64 5.90 -16.59
C TRP A 159 13.01 4.60 -16.08
N GLN A 160 11.89 4.26 -16.68
CA GLN A 160 11.20 3.00 -16.49
C GLN A 160 10.81 2.44 -17.85
N GLU A 161 11.09 1.16 -18.07
CA GLU A 161 10.66 0.43 -19.27
C GLU A 161 9.85 -0.78 -18.85
N ARG A 162 8.76 -1.03 -19.57
CA ARG A 162 8.04 -2.29 -19.55
C ARG A 162 8.04 -2.91 -20.94
N VAL A 163 8.37 -4.19 -21.00
CA VAL A 163 8.17 -5.06 -22.17
C VAL A 163 7.52 -6.36 -21.71
N GLY A 164 6.27 -6.55 -22.08
CA GLY A 164 5.41 -7.62 -21.58
C GLY A 164 5.28 -7.57 -20.06
N GLU A 165 5.58 -8.70 -19.42
CA GLU A 165 5.48 -8.83 -17.97
C GLU A 165 6.67 -8.17 -17.23
N GLN A 166 7.80 -7.95 -17.91
CA GLN A 166 9.01 -7.41 -17.31
C GLN A 166 8.97 -5.89 -17.25
N LEU A 167 9.34 -5.34 -16.10
CA LEU A 167 9.57 -3.92 -15.91
C LEU A 167 10.90 -3.69 -15.21
N GLU A 168 11.68 -2.76 -15.73
CA GLU A 168 12.93 -2.26 -15.17
C GLU A 168 12.80 -0.77 -14.90
N ALA A 169 13.34 -0.31 -13.77
CA ALA A 169 13.32 1.10 -13.40
C ALA A 169 14.66 1.50 -12.78
N TRP A 170 15.29 2.53 -13.34
CA TRP A 170 16.60 3.02 -12.92
C TRP A 170 16.51 4.49 -12.57
N GLU A 171 16.88 4.85 -11.35
CA GLU A 171 16.84 6.21 -10.86
C GLU A 171 18.18 6.60 -10.25
N LEU A 172 18.63 7.81 -10.56
CA LEU A 172 19.78 8.46 -9.96
C LEU A 172 19.31 9.72 -9.26
N GLY A 173 19.79 9.93 -8.06
CA GLY A 173 19.35 11.04 -7.23
C GLY A 173 20.27 11.32 -6.07
N ASP A 174 19.72 12.06 -5.13
CA ASP A 174 20.30 12.38 -3.84
C ASP A 174 19.27 12.10 -2.73
N GLY A 175 19.68 12.20 -1.48
CA GLY A 175 18.84 11.83 -0.36
C GLY A 175 19.45 12.12 1.00
N ARG A 176 18.83 11.53 2.01
CA ARG A 176 19.26 11.65 3.41
C ARG A 176 19.01 10.36 4.15
N LEU A 177 19.96 9.96 4.98
CA LEU A 177 19.76 8.89 5.97
C LEU A 177 19.90 9.48 7.36
N VAL A 178 18.88 9.30 8.19
CA VAL A 178 18.96 9.58 9.63
C VAL A 178 18.71 8.28 10.39
N LEU A 179 19.65 7.90 11.24
CA LEU A 179 19.51 6.82 12.21
C LEU A 179 19.67 7.41 13.60
N LEU A 180 18.60 7.39 14.37
CA LEU A 180 18.61 7.69 15.80
C LEU A 180 18.17 6.44 16.54
N GLU A 181 19.04 5.90 17.37
CA GLU A 181 18.71 4.78 18.26
C GLU A 181 19.13 5.14 19.67
N THR A 182 18.22 4.97 20.62
CA THR A 182 18.54 5.04 22.04
C THR A 182 18.05 3.76 22.70
N ALA A 183 18.96 3.09 23.40
CA ALA A 183 18.69 1.86 24.14
C ALA A 183 19.46 1.91 25.46
N ASP A 184 18.74 1.70 26.57
CA ASP A 184 19.27 1.80 27.93
C ASP A 184 19.99 3.14 28.19
N ASN A 185 21.33 3.11 28.15
CA ASN A 185 22.22 4.23 28.43
C ASN A 185 23.10 4.60 27.22
N SER A 186 22.81 4.04 26.04
CA SER A 186 23.56 4.29 24.82
C SER A 186 22.67 4.97 23.77
N THR A 187 23.24 5.96 23.08
CA THR A 187 22.60 6.65 21.96
C THR A 187 23.52 6.64 20.74
N ILE A 188 22.95 6.32 19.59
CA ILE A 188 23.56 6.47 18.27
C ILE A 188 22.75 7.51 17.51
N ASP A 189 23.40 8.57 17.05
CA ASP A 189 22.82 9.58 16.17
C ASP A 189 23.71 9.74 14.93
N LEU A 190 23.22 9.25 13.80
CA LEU A 190 23.87 9.31 12.50
C LEU A 190 22.99 10.10 11.55
N ASP A 191 23.54 11.16 10.98
CA ASP A 191 22.88 12.00 9.97
C ASP A 191 23.79 12.10 8.75
N LEU A 192 23.35 11.51 7.64
CA LEU A 192 24.08 11.48 6.38
C LEU A 192 23.30 12.24 5.30
N VAL A 193 24.00 13.14 4.63
CA VAL A 193 23.61 13.67 3.32
C VAL A 193 24.11 12.67 2.28
N LEU A 194 23.18 12.09 1.53
CA LEU A 194 23.49 11.16 0.44
C LEU A 194 23.55 11.95 -0.87
N ASP A 195 24.75 12.33 -1.31
CA ASP A 195 24.94 13.16 -2.50
C ASP A 195 24.88 12.36 -3.82
N ARG A 196 24.93 11.04 -3.72
CA ARG A 196 24.75 10.13 -4.85
C ARG A 196 24.01 8.89 -4.43
N VAL A 197 22.88 8.65 -5.06
CA VAL A 197 22.03 7.49 -4.81
C VAL A 197 21.62 6.86 -6.12
N TRP A 198 21.98 5.59 -6.30
CA TRP A 198 21.50 4.74 -7.38
C TRP A 198 20.42 3.81 -6.85
N ARG A 199 19.23 3.86 -7.45
CA ARG A 199 18.16 2.92 -7.22
C ARG A 199 17.82 2.18 -8.50
N ASN A 200 17.78 0.86 -8.44
CA ASN A 200 17.40 0.03 -9.56
C ASN A 200 16.40 -1.03 -9.14
N GLU A 201 15.30 -1.16 -9.87
CA GLU A 201 14.23 -2.11 -9.58
C GLU A 201 13.84 -2.91 -10.81
N SER A 202 13.60 -4.20 -10.59
CA SER A 202 13.06 -5.11 -11.59
C SER A 202 11.81 -5.78 -11.05
N SER A 203 10.81 -5.95 -11.90
CA SER A 203 9.57 -6.66 -11.56
C SER A 203 9.06 -7.47 -12.73
N THR A 204 8.38 -8.56 -12.41
CA THR A 204 7.75 -9.46 -13.39
C THR A 204 6.30 -9.65 -13.00
N ALA A 205 5.37 -9.36 -13.93
CA ALA A 205 3.93 -9.41 -13.69
C ALA A 205 3.51 -8.67 -12.40
N GLY A 206 4.10 -7.49 -12.19
CA GLY A 206 3.88 -6.66 -11.00
C GLY A 206 4.54 -7.14 -9.71
N VAL A 207 5.20 -8.30 -9.70
CA VAL A 207 5.92 -8.80 -8.52
C VAL A 207 7.36 -8.29 -8.57
N LEU A 208 7.79 -7.56 -7.53
CA LEU A 208 9.18 -7.11 -7.38
C LEU A 208 10.12 -8.33 -7.35
N GLN A 209 11.06 -8.37 -8.28
CA GLN A 209 12.09 -9.41 -8.35
C GLN A 209 13.36 -8.96 -7.61
N ALA A 210 13.78 -7.72 -7.89
CA ALA A 210 14.92 -7.10 -7.23
C ALA A 210 14.70 -5.60 -7.03
N SER A 211 15.22 -5.07 -5.93
CA SER A 211 15.40 -3.64 -5.67
C SER A 211 16.79 -3.45 -5.08
N VAL A 212 17.64 -2.67 -5.72
CA VAL A 212 19.01 -2.38 -5.30
C VAL A 212 19.14 -0.89 -5.07
N PHE A 213 19.75 -0.54 -3.95
CA PHE A 213 20.00 0.81 -3.49
C PHE A 213 21.49 0.93 -3.15
N ASP A 214 22.21 1.76 -3.88
CA ASP A 214 23.62 2.05 -3.66
C ASP A 214 23.76 3.56 -3.46
N ALA A 215 24.05 3.95 -2.22
CA ALA A 215 24.14 5.34 -1.82
C ALA A 215 25.52 5.65 -1.27
N GLN A 216 25.96 6.87 -1.56
CA GLN A 216 27.19 7.45 -1.05
C GLN A 216 26.91 8.83 -0.50
N GLY A 217 27.68 9.23 0.50
CA GLY A 217 27.44 10.48 1.19
C GLY A 217 28.46 10.79 2.26
N PHE A 218 28.12 11.76 3.08
CA PHE A 218 28.92 12.29 4.18
C PHE A 218 28.00 12.87 5.25
N GLY A 219 28.52 13.20 6.43
CA GLY A 219 27.66 13.72 7.49
C GLY A 219 28.30 13.70 8.87
N THR A 220 27.50 13.37 9.88
CA THR A 220 27.91 13.37 11.30
C THR A 220 27.50 12.08 11.99
N LEU A 221 28.33 11.64 12.93
CA LEU A 221 28.07 10.52 13.81
C LEU A 221 28.34 10.97 15.25
N THR A 222 27.34 10.79 16.10
CA THR A 222 27.46 10.93 17.55
C THR A 222 27.14 9.59 18.20
N LEU A 223 28.03 9.11 19.06
CA LEU A 223 27.79 7.96 19.91
C LEU A 223 27.94 8.41 21.36
N ILE A 224 26.93 8.13 22.19
CA ILE A 224 26.98 8.38 23.62
C ILE A 224 26.76 7.05 24.32
N ASP A 225 27.56 6.78 25.34
CA ASP A 225 27.42 5.58 26.18
C ASP A 225 27.69 5.93 27.65
N ASP A 226 26.67 5.79 28.50
CA ASP A 226 26.74 6.09 29.94
C ASP A 226 26.78 4.77 30.76
N ILE A 227 27.98 4.20 30.96
CA ILE A 227 28.16 2.91 31.66
C ILE A 227 28.99 3.09 32.94
N ASP A 228 28.55 2.45 34.03
CA ASP A 228 29.31 2.31 35.29
C ASP A 228 29.87 3.62 35.86
N GLY A 229 29.11 4.71 35.77
CA GLY A 229 29.54 6.02 36.28
C GLY A 229 30.59 6.68 35.39
N ALA A 230 30.67 6.33 34.11
CA ALA A 230 31.44 7.05 33.11
C ALA A 230 30.58 7.30 31.86
N ARG A 231 30.71 8.52 31.32
CA ARG A 231 30.13 8.92 30.04
C ARG A 231 31.21 8.87 28.98
N THR A 232 30.99 8.09 27.94
CA THR A 232 31.81 8.09 26.73
C THR A 232 31.04 8.76 25.60
N GLU A 233 31.65 9.74 24.95
CA GLU A 233 31.08 10.47 23.82
C GLU A 233 32.04 10.43 22.64
N VAL A 234 31.56 9.94 21.49
CA VAL A 234 32.25 10.07 20.21
C VAL A 234 31.51 11.10 19.39
N ALA A 235 32.20 12.15 18.97
CA ALA A 235 31.68 13.15 18.04
C ALA A 235 32.55 13.15 16.78
N ALA A 236 32.00 12.68 15.67
CA ALA A 236 32.75 12.48 14.43
C ALA A 236 32.09 13.13 13.21
N SER A 237 32.94 13.69 12.34
CA SER A 237 32.58 14.08 10.99
C SER A 237 32.82 12.90 10.05
N VAL A 238 31.75 12.42 9.43
CA VAL A 238 31.78 11.36 8.42
C VAL A 238 32.23 11.96 7.10
N THR A 239 33.40 11.53 6.62
CA THR A 239 33.99 11.99 5.36
C THR A 239 33.54 11.14 4.17
N GLU A 240 33.28 9.85 4.40
CA GLU A 240 32.72 8.94 3.41
C GLU A 240 31.76 7.96 4.09
N ALA A 241 30.54 7.87 3.57
CA ALA A 241 29.61 6.81 3.89
C ALA A 241 29.19 6.09 2.61
N THR A 242 29.07 4.77 2.68
CA THR A 242 28.48 3.96 1.61
C THR A 242 27.40 3.06 2.20
N LEU A 243 26.18 3.14 1.66
CA LEU A 243 25.05 2.30 2.01
C LEU A 243 24.67 1.44 0.80
N ASN A 244 24.81 0.12 0.93
CA ASN A 244 24.32 -0.83 -0.05
C ASN A 244 23.18 -1.62 0.57
N ARG A 245 21.98 -1.46 0.01
CA ARG A 245 20.78 -2.21 0.39
C ARG A 245 20.24 -2.92 -0.84
N SER A 246 19.86 -4.18 -0.70
CA SER A 246 19.21 -4.94 -1.77
C SER A 246 18.09 -5.80 -1.22
N ILE A 247 17.01 -5.89 -1.99
CA ILE A 247 15.94 -6.87 -1.84
C ILE A 247 16.02 -7.74 -3.08
N ILE A 248 16.37 -9.01 -2.95
CA ILE A 248 16.44 -9.95 -4.09
C ILE A 248 15.74 -11.22 -3.63
N GLU A 249 14.72 -11.66 -4.38
CA GLU A 249 13.92 -12.84 -4.01
C GLU A 249 13.34 -12.75 -2.58
N GLY A 250 12.98 -11.54 -2.14
CA GLY A 250 12.47 -11.27 -0.79
C GLY A 250 13.52 -11.25 0.32
N ILE A 251 14.78 -11.53 0.02
CA ILE A 251 15.88 -11.46 0.99
C ILE A 251 16.41 -10.02 1.03
N VAL A 252 16.37 -9.43 2.22
CA VAL A 252 16.95 -8.11 2.50
C VAL A 252 18.42 -8.29 2.88
N SER A 253 19.31 -7.56 2.23
CA SER A 253 20.72 -7.41 2.60
C SER A 253 21.04 -5.93 2.71
N GLU A 254 21.80 -5.57 3.73
CA GLU A 254 22.21 -4.19 3.96
C GLU A 254 23.65 -4.14 4.48
N ARG A 255 24.41 -3.15 4.02
CA ARG A 255 25.76 -2.87 4.47
C ARG A 255 25.97 -1.35 4.50
N LEU A 256 26.24 -0.82 5.67
CA LEU A 256 26.69 0.54 5.88
C LEU A 256 28.19 0.52 6.21
N ARG A 257 28.97 1.33 5.49
CA ARG A 257 30.37 1.63 5.81
C ARG A 257 30.49 3.12 6.07
N ILE A 258 31.23 3.47 7.12
CA ILE A 258 31.48 4.84 7.53
C ILE A 258 32.98 5.00 7.70
N GLU A 259 33.54 6.04 7.09
CA GLU A 259 34.87 6.57 7.37
C GLU A 259 34.65 7.97 7.97
N ALA A 260 35.17 8.17 9.18
CA ALA A 260 34.93 9.37 9.96
C ALA A 260 36.14 9.73 10.82
N ASN A 261 36.31 11.04 11.04
CA ASN A 261 37.32 11.61 11.91
C ASN A 261 36.63 12.42 13.01
N GLY A 262 37.09 12.30 14.25
CA GLY A 262 36.37 12.86 15.39
C GLY A 262 37.14 12.80 16.69
N THR A 263 36.46 13.21 17.75
CA THR A 263 36.95 13.17 19.12
C THR A 263 36.30 12.01 19.88
N LEU A 264 37.02 11.50 20.86
CA LEU A 264 36.53 10.58 21.88
C LEU A 264 36.76 11.23 23.24
N ASP A 265 35.67 11.57 23.90
CA ASP A 265 35.65 12.18 25.23
C ASP A 265 35.13 11.18 26.26
N VAL A 266 35.86 11.00 27.35
CA VAL A 266 35.44 10.13 28.47
C VAL A 266 35.44 10.95 29.75
N HIS A 267 34.29 10.99 30.43
CA HIS A 267 34.09 11.71 31.70
C HIS A 267 33.61 10.76 32.80
N THR A 268 34.21 10.83 33.98
CA THR A 268 33.71 10.12 35.16
C THR A 268 32.58 10.90 35.83
N ILE A 269 31.45 10.22 36.06
CA ILE A 269 30.24 10.69 36.73
C ILE A 269 30.25 10.21 38.20
N GLU A 270 31.26 10.58 39.00
CA GLU A 270 31.24 10.33 40.45
C GLU A 270 30.96 11.62 41.22
N ASP A 271 29.96 11.59 42.11
CA ASP A 271 29.43 12.75 42.84
C ASP A 271 30.42 13.37 43.87
N ASN A 272 31.65 12.86 44.06
CA ASN A 272 32.49 13.36 45.16
C ASN A 272 34.02 13.17 45.09
N GLU A 273 34.62 12.65 44.02
CA GLU A 273 36.09 12.62 43.87
C GLU A 273 36.51 13.04 42.45
N SER A 274 37.57 13.88 42.38
CA SER A 274 38.18 14.50 41.18
C SER A 274 37.64 14.02 39.83
N GLU A 275 36.81 14.83 39.17
CA GLU A 275 36.40 14.61 37.78
C GLU A 275 37.63 14.35 36.88
N GLY A 276 37.72 13.13 36.35
CA GLY A 276 38.72 12.76 35.35
C GLY A 276 38.12 12.91 33.96
N SER A 277 38.84 13.58 33.05
CA SER A 277 38.50 13.66 31.63
C SER A 277 39.67 13.15 30.79
N LEU A 278 39.35 12.31 29.80
CA LEU A 278 40.25 11.86 28.76
C LEU A 278 39.68 12.34 27.43
N ASP A 279 40.47 13.10 26.68
CA ASP A 279 40.16 13.61 25.35
C ASP A 279 41.18 13.02 24.36
N ILE A 280 40.67 12.41 23.29
CA ILE A 280 41.46 11.78 22.23
C ILE A 280 40.97 12.30 20.87
N ASP A 281 41.86 12.98 20.16
CA ASP A 281 41.65 13.43 18.78
C ASP A 281 42.08 12.37 17.76
N GLY A 282 41.15 11.96 16.87
CA GLY A 282 41.42 11.15 15.69
C GLY A 282 41.54 12.01 14.43
N THR A 283 42.71 12.00 13.78
CA THR A 283 42.99 12.69 12.50
C THR A 283 42.94 11.78 11.28
#